data_AF-A0A2X3GSK9-F1
#
_entry.id   AF-A0A2X3GSK9-F1
#
_cell.length_a   1.000
_cell.length_b   1.000
_cell.length_c   1.000
_cell.angle_alpha   90.00
_cell.angle_beta   90.00
_cell.angle_gamma   90.00
#
_symmetry.space_group_name_H-M   'P 1'
#
loop_
_entity.id
_entity.type
_entity.pdbx_description
1 polymer ?
#
loop_
_entity_poly.entity_id
_entity_poly.type
_entity_poly.pdbx_seq_one_letter_code
_entity_poly.pdbx_strand_id
1 'polypeptide(L)'
;MRLHNHRLELLSPARDAGIAREAILHGADAVYIGGPGFGARHNASNSLSDIAGLVPFAHRFGAKVFVTLNTILHDDELEPAQRLITDLYDAGVDALIVQDMGIMELDLPPIELHASTQCDIRSVEKAKFLSDAGFSQIVLARELNLSQIKAIYDHTDATIEFFIHGALCVAYSGQCYISHAQTGRSANRGDCSQACRLPYTLKDDQGRVVAYEKHLLSMKDNDQTANLAALIDAGVRSFKIEGRYKDMSYVKNITAHYRQMLDAIIEDRGDLARASAGRTEHFFIPSTDKTFHRGSTDYFVNARKGDIGAFDSPKFIGLPVGEVLKVGKDHLDVEVSEPLTNGDGLNVMIKREVVGFRANTVEKTGENRYRVWPNEMPADLHKVRPHQPLNRNLDHNWQQALLKTSSERRIAVDVTLSGWQEQLVLTMTCEDGVSVTHTLDGEFAEANQAEKALANLRDGVTKLGQTIYYAREVQVNLPPLFVPNSLLNQLRRENCGDAG
;
A
#
# COMPACT_ATOMS: atom_id res chain seq x y z
N MET A 1 10.62 -13.52 13.71
CA MET A 1 11.25 -14.21 12.58
C MET A 1 11.57 -13.21 11.46
N ARG A 2 12.86 -12.87 11.31
CA ARG A 2 13.41 -11.93 10.31
C ARG A 2 13.01 -12.33 8.88
N LEU A 3 12.70 -11.33 8.03
CA LEU A 3 12.42 -11.54 6.61
C LEU A 3 13.66 -12.10 5.90
N HIS A 4 13.49 -13.19 5.14
CA HIS A 4 14.60 -13.79 4.41
C HIS A 4 15.13 -12.87 3.30
N ASN A 5 16.44 -12.90 3.05
CA ASN A 5 17.11 -12.04 2.07
C ASN A 5 16.66 -12.25 0.60
N HIS A 6 15.95 -13.30 0.26
CA HIS A 6 15.38 -13.48 -1.08
C HIS A 6 13.92 -13.03 -1.17
N ARG A 7 13.28 -12.66 -0.06
CA ARG A 7 11.88 -12.23 -0.02
C ARG A 7 11.77 -10.72 -0.08
N LEU A 8 10.86 -10.22 -0.92
CA LEU A 8 10.48 -8.82 -0.97
C LEU A 8 9.11 -8.64 -0.31
N GLU A 9 9.01 -7.70 0.61
CA GLU A 9 7.79 -7.32 1.31
C GLU A 9 7.29 -5.97 0.80
N LEU A 10 6.08 -5.92 0.27
CA LEU A 10 5.34 -4.67 0.05
C LEU A 10 4.53 -4.33 1.31
N LEU A 11 4.93 -3.25 2.00
CA LEU A 11 4.30 -2.81 3.24
C LEU A 11 3.37 -1.62 3.00
N SER A 12 2.05 -1.85 3.09
CA SER A 12 1.03 -0.84 2.83
C SER A 12 0.46 -0.21 4.10
N PRO A 13 0.14 1.10 4.09
CA PRO A 13 -0.53 1.77 5.19
C PRO A 13 -2.00 1.40 5.24
N ALA A 14 -2.56 1.40 6.44
CA ALA A 14 -4.00 1.39 6.63
C ALA A 14 -4.42 2.44 7.67
N ARG A 15 -5.47 3.20 7.33
CA ARG A 15 -6.14 4.07 8.31
C ARG A 15 -7.00 3.25 9.25
N ASP A 16 -7.68 2.25 8.71
CA ASP A 16 -8.62 1.39 9.39
C ASP A 16 -8.51 -0.07 8.90
N ALA A 17 -9.10 -1.01 9.65
CA ALA A 17 -9.04 -2.45 9.34
C ALA A 17 -9.67 -2.80 7.97
N GLY A 18 -10.68 -2.03 7.52
CA GLY A 18 -11.28 -2.21 6.20
C GLY A 18 -10.27 -1.90 5.08
N ILE A 19 -9.57 -0.76 5.19
CA ILE A 19 -8.48 -0.41 4.26
C ILE A 19 -7.34 -1.41 4.31
N ALA A 20 -7.00 -1.95 5.49
CA ALA A 20 -5.96 -2.97 5.63
C ALA A 20 -6.31 -4.25 4.85
N ARG A 21 -7.56 -4.71 4.95
CA ARG A 21 -8.06 -5.86 4.18
C ARG A 21 -7.93 -5.64 2.68
N GLU A 22 -8.35 -4.46 2.20
CA GLU A 22 -8.23 -4.12 0.78
C GLU A 22 -6.77 -4.02 0.34
N ALA A 23 -5.86 -3.49 1.17
CA ALA A 23 -4.43 -3.47 0.85
C ALA A 23 -3.87 -4.87 0.62
N ILE A 24 -4.23 -5.84 1.48
CA ILE A 24 -3.81 -7.24 1.33
C ILE A 24 -4.38 -7.85 0.04
N LEU A 25 -5.66 -7.60 -0.27
CA LEU A 25 -6.28 -8.05 -1.51
C LEU A 25 -5.66 -7.40 -2.76
N HIS A 26 -5.05 -6.21 -2.61
CA HIS A 26 -4.33 -5.50 -3.68
C HIS A 26 -2.83 -5.85 -3.71
N GLY A 27 -2.39 -6.85 -2.94
CA GLY A 27 -1.03 -7.41 -3.03
C GLY A 27 -0.04 -6.95 -1.97
N ALA A 28 -0.49 -6.27 -0.90
CA ALA A 28 0.38 -6.00 0.23
C ALA A 28 0.83 -7.31 0.88
N ASP A 29 2.14 -7.43 1.15
CA ASP A 29 2.70 -8.54 1.91
C ASP A 29 2.61 -8.32 3.42
N ALA A 30 2.56 -7.06 3.81
CA ALA A 30 2.29 -6.66 5.18
C ALA A 30 1.50 -5.35 5.19
N VAL A 31 0.76 -5.12 6.27
CA VAL A 31 0.06 -3.87 6.52
C VAL A 31 0.51 -3.26 7.82
N TYR A 32 0.58 -1.93 7.89
CA TYR A 32 0.79 -1.24 9.16
C TYR A 32 -0.37 -0.30 9.50
N ILE A 33 -0.84 -0.42 10.75
CA ILE A 33 -2.04 0.24 11.27
C ILE A 33 -1.75 0.86 12.66
N GLY A 34 -2.51 1.89 13.04
CA GLY A 34 -2.43 2.49 14.38
C GLY A 34 -3.29 1.74 15.39
N GLY A 35 -2.73 1.42 16.55
CA GLY A 35 -3.48 0.89 17.70
C GLY A 35 -4.36 1.95 18.38
N PRO A 36 -4.97 1.62 19.54
CA PRO A 36 -5.83 2.54 20.27
C PRO A 36 -5.07 3.73 20.88
N GLY A 37 -3.74 3.63 21.03
CA GLY A 37 -2.88 4.67 21.57
C GLY A 37 -1.45 4.59 21.02
N PHE A 38 -0.62 5.57 21.41
CA PHE A 38 0.84 5.60 21.21
C PHE A 38 1.33 5.57 19.74
N GLY A 39 0.45 5.84 18.77
CA GLY A 39 0.80 5.98 17.36
C GLY A 39 1.00 7.42 16.92
N ALA A 40 1.95 7.68 16.01
CA ALA A 40 2.26 9.03 15.50
C ALA A 40 1.18 9.69 14.59
N ARG A 41 -0.07 9.21 14.65
CA ARG A 41 -1.21 9.69 13.86
C ARG A 41 -2.49 9.55 14.69
N HIS A 42 -2.73 10.49 15.60
CA HIS A 42 -3.83 10.42 16.58
C HIS A 42 -5.25 10.26 15.97
N ASN A 43 -5.46 10.67 14.71
CA ASN A 43 -6.75 10.56 14.02
C ASN A 43 -6.94 9.24 13.23
N ALA A 44 -6.02 8.29 13.36
CA ALA A 44 -6.07 6.99 12.70
C ALA A 44 -5.80 5.84 13.69
N SER A 45 -6.46 5.94 14.84
CA SER A 45 -6.43 4.93 15.90
C SER A 45 -7.52 3.89 15.65
N ASN A 46 -7.22 2.63 15.95
CA ASN A 46 -8.15 1.51 15.77
C ASN A 46 -8.32 0.76 17.08
N SER A 47 -9.50 0.16 17.27
CA SER A 47 -9.73 -0.65 18.46
C SER A 47 -8.91 -1.95 18.39
N LEU A 48 -8.58 -2.52 19.56
CA LEU A 48 -7.94 -3.84 19.63
C LEU A 48 -8.80 -4.91 18.93
N SER A 49 -10.13 -4.83 19.08
CA SER A 49 -11.07 -5.77 18.45
C SER A 49 -11.00 -5.73 16.92
N ASP A 50 -10.86 -4.54 16.32
CA ASP A 50 -10.75 -4.40 14.86
C ASP A 50 -9.44 -5.02 14.36
N ILE A 51 -8.34 -4.83 15.11
CA ILE A 51 -7.03 -5.40 14.79
C ILE A 51 -7.09 -6.93 14.94
N ALA A 52 -7.66 -7.45 16.03
CA ALA A 52 -7.84 -8.88 16.24
C ALA A 52 -8.70 -9.53 15.13
N GLY A 53 -9.71 -8.82 14.61
CA GLY A 53 -10.49 -9.28 13.45
C GLY A 53 -9.75 -9.23 12.11
N LEU A 54 -8.72 -8.39 11.98
CA LEU A 54 -7.87 -8.28 10.79
C LEU A 54 -6.82 -9.40 10.72
N VAL A 55 -6.23 -9.77 11.86
CA VAL A 55 -5.10 -10.72 11.92
C VAL A 55 -5.40 -12.05 11.23
N PRO A 56 -6.50 -12.79 11.54
CA PRO A 56 -6.80 -14.04 10.87
C PRO A 56 -6.98 -13.88 9.36
N PHE A 57 -7.55 -12.76 8.91
CA PHE A 57 -7.71 -12.48 7.49
C PHE A 57 -6.36 -12.29 6.79
N ALA A 58 -5.43 -11.55 7.40
CA ALA A 58 -4.10 -11.32 6.84
C ALA A 58 -3.30 -12.64 6.78
N HIS A 59 -3.32 -13.41 7.87
CA HIS A 59 -2.59 -14.66 7.99
C HIS A 59 -3.06 -15.74 6.99
N ARG A 60 -4.30 -15.69 6.47
CA ARG A 60 -4.73 -16.57 5.37
C ARG A 60 -3.88 -16.45 4.11
N PHE A 61 -3.31 -15.28 3.87
CA PHE A 61 -2.38 -15.03 2.76
C PHE A 61 -0.92 -15.07 3.22
N GLY A 62 -0.64 -15.42 4.48
CA GLY A 62 0.68 -15.22 5.09
C GLY A 62 1.10 -13.75 5.17
N ALA A 63 0.15 -12.81 5.02
CA ALA A 63 0.43 -11.39 5.13
C ALA A 63 0.51 -10.98 6.60
N LYS A 64 1.46 -10.10 6.94
CA LYS A 64 1.71 -9.70 8.33
C LYS A 64 0.97 -8.41 8.72
N VAL A 65 0.62 -8.28 9.99
CA VAL A 65 0.01 -7.08 10.58
C VAL A 65 1.00 -6.43 11.55
N PHE A 66 1.40 -5.19 11.24
CA PHE A 66 2.28 -4.39 12.09
C PHE A 66 1.48 -3.27 12.77
N VAL A 67 1.73 -3.03 14.05
CA VAL A 67 1.08 -1.94 14.79
C VAL A 67 2.08 -0.87 15.17
N THR A 68 1.72 0.39 14.94
CA THR A 68 2.61 1.51 15.23
C THR A 68 2.49 1.94 16.68
N LEU A 69 3.61 1.90 17.41
CA LEU A 69 3.79 2.40 18.76
C LEU A 69 4.98 3.40 18.77
N ASN A 70 4.90 4.35 17.85
CA ASN A 70 6.01 5.19 17.40
C ASN A 70 5.90 6.65 17.86
N THR A 71 5.43 6.88 19.08
CA THR A 71 5.52 8.17 19.76
C THR A 71 6.56 8.13 20.87
N ILE A 72 7.09 9.30 21.23
CA ILE A 72 7.83 9.44 22.50
C ILE A 72 6.85 9.24 23.66
N LEU A 73 7.28 8.49 24.67
CA LEU A 73 6.49 8.16 25.86
C LEU A 73 6.96 8.98 27.07
N HIS A 74 6.03 9.25 28.00
CA HIS A 74 6.36 9.68 29.35
C HIS A 74 6.36 8.49 30.31
N ASP A 75 6.97 8.65 31.48
CA ASP A 75 7.11 7.57 32.48
C ASP A 75 5.76 6.95 32.89
N ASP A 76 4.71 7.77 33.00
CA ASP A 76 3.35 7.33 33.34
C ASP A 76 2.63 6.61 32.18
N GLU A 77 3.19 6.63 30.98
CA GLU A 77 2.67 5.98 29.78
C GLU A 77 3.30 4.60 29.54
N LEU A 78 4.40 4.26 30.21
CA LEU A 78 5.15 3.01 30.00
C LEU A 78 4.34 1.77 30.40
N GLU A 79 3.73 1.76 31.59
CA GLU A 79 2.93 0.62 32.05
C GLU A 79 1.65 0.42 31.21
N PRO A 80 0.88 1.47 30.85
CA PRO A 80 -0.17 1.35 29.84
C PRO A 80 0.31 0.83 28.47
N ALA A 81 1.49 1.26 28.01
CA ALA A 81 2.06 0.78 26.74
C ALA A 81 2.39 -0.71 26.83
N GLN A 82 3.01 -1.18 27.92
CA GLN A 82 3.30 -2.61 28.13
C GLN A 82 2.03 -3.47 28.04
N ARG A 83 0.95 -3.07 28.74
CA ARG A 83 -0.34 -3.78 28.67
C ARG A 83 -0.87 -3.87 27.25
N LEU A 84 -0.86 -2.75 26.53
CA LEU A 84 -1.31 -2.74 25.14
C LEU A 84 -0.45 -3.66 24.26
N ILE A 85 0.86 -3.70 24.47
CA ILE A 85 1.76 -4.58 23.71
C ILE A 85 1.39 -6.05 23.96
N THR A 86 1.15 -6.44 25.21
CA THR A 86 0.67 -7.80 25.55
C THR A 86 -0.64 -8.12 24.86
N ASP A 87 -1.62 -7.22 24.92
CA ASP A 87 -2.91 -7.40 24.26
C ASP A 87 -2.78 -7.55 22.73
N LEU A 88 -1.90 -6.76 22.10
CA LEU A 88 -1.64 -6.85 20.66
C LEU A 88 -0.95 -8.16 20.28
N TYR A 89 -0.01 -8.62 21.09
CA TYR A 89 0.65 -9.92 20.91
C TYR A 89 -0.37 -11.07 21.01
N ASP A 90 -1.23 -11.07 22.02
CA ASP A 90 -2.27 -12.08 22.22
C ASP A 90 -3.30 -12.07 21.07
N ALA A 91 -3.53 -10.90 20.46
CA ALA A 91 -4.36 -10.76 19.26
C ALA A 91 -3.68 -11.29 17.97
N GLY A 92 -2.40 -11.66 18.03
CA GLY A 92 -1.62 -12.19 16.92
C GLY A 92 -0.98 -11.14 16.01
N VAL A 93 -0.76 -9.91 16.51
CA VAL A 93 0.03 -8.90 15.80
C VAL A 93 1.47 -9.37 15.63
N ASP A 94 2.00 -9.26 14.42
CA ASP A 94 3.30 -9.82 14.06
C ASP A 94 4.49 -8.97 14.55
N ALA A 95 4.35 -7.63 14.53
CA ALA A 95 5.41 -6.73 14.94
C ALA A 95 4.91 -5.34 15.38
N LEU A 96 5.74 -4.66 16.16
CA LEU A 96 5.54 -3.26 16.56
C LEU A 96 6.54 -2.33 15.90
N ILE A 97 6.07 -1.21 15.36
CA ILE A 97 6.94 -0.14 14.85
C ILE A 97 7.15 0.87 15.99
N VAL A 98 8.36 0.91 16.54
CA VAL A 98 8.68 1.60 17.80
C VAL A 98 9.66 2.76 17.59
N GLN A 99 9.46 3.85 18.31
CA GLN A 99 10.41 4.98 18.37
C GLN A 99 11.14 5.06 19.71
N ASP A 100 10.41 4.93 20.81
CA ASP A 100 10.95 5.17 22.15
C ASP A 100 11.71 3.94 22.65
N MET A 101 12.98 4.11 23.04
CA MET A 101 13.82 3.00 23.49
C MET A 101 13.44 2.53 24.90
N GLY A 102 12.68 3.32 25.67
CA GLY A 102 12.19 2.90 27.00
C GLY A 102 11.32 1.65 26.95
N ILE A 103 10.70 1.36 25.80
CA ILE A 103 9.93 0.13 25.56
C ILE A 103 10.79 -1.12 25.69
N MET A 104 12.09 -1.04 25.40
CA MET A 104 13.00 -2.19 25.46
C MET A 104 13.34 -2.62 26.89
N GLU A 105 13.07 -1.77 27.88
CA GLU A 105 13.26 -2.05 29.31
C GLU A 105 12.01 -2.64 29.97
N LEU A 106 10.92 -2.80 29.21
CA LEU A 106 9.65 -3.37 29.69
C LEU A 106 9.66 -4.90 29.61
N ASP A 107 8.83 -5.54 30.42
CA ASP A 107 8.60 -6.98 30.35
C ASP A 107 7.62 -7.29 29.21
N LEU A 108 8.18 -7.46 28.00
CA LEU A 108 7.43 -7.68 26.77
C LEU A 108 7.25 -9.18 26.46
N PRO A 109 6.11 -9.59 25.87
CA PRO A 109 6.02 -10.89 25.20
C PRO A 109 7.03 -10.97 24.04
N PRO A 110 7.29 -12.16 23.46
CA PRO A 110 8.26 -12.33 22.37
C PRO A 110 7.75 -11.79 21.01
N ILE A 111 7.32 -10.53 20.98
CA ILE A 111 6.87 -9.79 19.81
C ILE A 111 8.06 -9.18 19.05
N GLU A 112 7.98 -9.12 17.72
CA GLU A 112 9.03 -8.46 16.94
C GLU A 112 8.97 -6.93 17.10
N LEU A 113 10.13 -6.31 17.20
CA LEU A 113 10.27 -4.86 17.25
C LEU A 113 10.96 -4.35 15.98
N HIS A 114 10.33 -3.38 15.34
CA HIS A 114 10.83 -2.68 14.16
C HIS A 114 11.18 -1.23 14.53
N ALA A 115 12.41 -0.80 14.28
CA ALA A 115 12.84 0.56 14.64
C ALA A 115 12.28 1.56 13.63
N SER A 116 11.41 2.46 14.09
CA SER A 116 10.73 3.47 13.29
C SER A 116 11.69 4.41 12.58
N THR A 117 11.27 4.97 11.45
CA THR A 117 12.00 6.06 10.77
C THR A 117 12.15 7.29 11.67
N GLN A 118 11.28 7.42 12.68
CA GLN A 118 11.40 8.46 13.70
C GLN A 118 12.62 8.29 14.62
N CYS A 119 13.27 7.14 14.60
CA CYS A 119 14.55 6.94 15.26
C CYS A 119 15.69 7.68 14.54
N ASP A 120 15.49 8.35 13.40
CA ASP A 120 16.55 9.07 12.66
C ASP A 120 17.74 8.17 12.28
N ILE A 121 17.46 7.05 11.60
CA ILE A 121 18.45 6.03 11.25
C ILE A 121 19.15 6.42 9.94
N ARG A 122 20.29 7.13 10.05
CA ARG A 122 21.04 7.70 8.91
C ARG A 122 22.49 7.23 8.77
N SER A 123 23.02 6.52 9.76
CA SER A 123 24.42 6.08 9.77
C SER A 123 24.52 4.58 10.04
N VAL A 124 25.64 4.00 9.63
CA VAL A 124 25.95 2.58 9.85
C VAL A 124 25.97 2.26 11.34
N GLU A 125 26.59 3.12 12.15
CA GLU A 125 26.77 2.91 13.59
C GLU A 125 25.41 2.85 14.30
N LYS A 126 24.48 3.73 13.92
CA LYS A 126 23.14 3.76 14.52
C LYS A 126 22.27 2.59 14.09
N ALA A 127 22.34 2.21 12.81
CA ALA A 127 21.65 1.03 12.30
C ALA A 127 22.16 -0.24 12.99
N LYS A 128 23.48 -0.38 13.11
CA LYS A 128 24.12 -1.50 13.80
C LYS A 128 23.72 -1.53 15.27
N PHE A 129 23.75 -0.40 15.98
CA PHE A 129 23.33 -0.32 17.37
C PHE A 129 21.90 -0.85 17.57
N LEU A 130 20.95 -0.41 16.74
CA LEU A 130 19.56 -0.86 16.83
C LEU A 130 19.42 -2.36 16.50
N SER A 131 20.15 -2.85 15.51
CA SER A 131 20.20 -4.28 15.20
C SER A 131 20.75 -5.11 16.36
N ASP A 132 21.88 -4.68 16.95
CA ASP A 132 22.52 -5.36 18.08
C ASP A 132 21.63 -5.33 19.34
N ALA A 133 20.81 -4.28 19.49
CA ALA A 133 19.86 -4.15 20.58
C ALA A 133 18.62 -5.07 20.44
N GLY A 134 18.43 -5.71 19.27
CA GLY A 134 17.38 -6.72 19.06
C GLY A 134 16.26 -6.33 18.11
N PHE A 135 16.34 -5.16 17.44
CA PHE A 135 15.36 -4.83 16.40
C PHE A 135 15.53 -5.73 15.17
N SER A 136 14.48 -6.45 14.79
CA SER A 136 14.51 -7.38 13.64
C SER A 136 14.45 -6.67 12.28
N GLN A 137 13.97 -5.43 12.27
CA GLN A 137 13.83 -4.58 11.09
C GLN A 137 14.08 -3.11 11.46
N ILE A 138 14.73 -2.37 10.55
CA ILE A 138 15.03 -0.95 10.74
C ILE A 138 14.50 -0.15 9.55
N VAL A 139 13.73 0.89 9.86
CA VAL A 139 13.16 1.80 8.85
C VAL A 139 14.11 2.96 8.65
N LEU A 140 14.83 2.97 7.54
CA LEU A 140 15.82 4.00 7.28
C LEU A 140 15.18 5.37 7.07
N ALA A 141 15.98 6.41 7.31
CA ALA A 141 15.60 7.76 6.96
C ALA A 141 15.53 7.92 5.43
N ARG A 142 14.60 8.76 4.95
CA ARG A 142 14.31 8.93 3.51
C ARG A 142 15.38 9.74 2.77
N GLU A 143 16.22 10.43 3.53
CA GLU A 143 17.26 11.32 3.07
C GLU A 143 18.62 10.64 2.78
N LEU A 144 18.62 9.31 2.63
CA LEU A 144 19.79 8.49 2.27
C LEU A 144 19.84 8.17 0.77
N ASN A 145 21.07 8.04 0.25
CA ASN A 145 21.32 7.55 -1.11
C ASN A 145 21.59 6.03 -1.14
N LEU A 146 21.61 5.43 -2.34
CA LEU A 146 21.84 3.99 -2.52
C LEU A 146 23.13 3.46 -1.87
N SER A 147 24.23 4.21 -1.98
CA SER A 147 25.52 3.79 -1.40
C SER A 147 25.48 3.75 0.13
N GLN A 148 24.77 4.69 0.76
CA GLN A 148 24.57 4.72 2.21
C GLN A 148 23.65 3.60 2.67
N ILE A 149 22.57 3.32 1.92
CA ILE A 149 21.66 2.20 2.20
C ILE A 149 22.44 0.88 2.12
N LYS A 150 23.26 0.69 1.09
CA LYS A 150 24.11 -0.49 0.92
C LYS A 150 25.14 -0.63 2.04
N ALA A 151 25.81 0.46 2.42
CA ALA A 151 26.74 0.44 3.53
C ALA A 151 26.07 0.03 4.84
N ILE A 152 24.84 0.50 5.10
CA ILE A 152 24.06 0.07 6.26
C ILE A 152 23.74 -1.43 6.18
N TYR A 153 23.21 -1.89 5.04
CA TYR A 153 22.87 -3.30 4.82
C TYR A 153 24.07 -4.24 5.08
N ASP A 154 25.27 -3.85 4.65
CA ASP A 154 26.49 -4.67 4.79
C ASP A 154 26.99 -4.83 6.24
N HIS A 155 26.46 -4.04 7.19
CA HIS A 155 26.94 -3.98 8.57
C HIS A 155 25.86 -4.28 9.62
N THR A 156 24.71 -4.81 9.19
CA THR A 156 23.56 -5.06 10.07
C THR A 156 22.86 -6.36 9.75
N ASP A 157 22.35 -6.99 10.81
CA ASP A 157 21.48 -8.16 10.74
C ASP A 157 20.00 -7.80 10.89
N ALA A 158 19.64 -6.53 10.83
CA ALA A 158 18.24 -6.14 10.69
C ALA A 158 17.79 -6.21 9.22
N THR A 159 16.51 -6.49 8.99
CA THR A 159 15.88 -6.25 7.68
C THR A 159 15.87 -4.75 7.39
N ILE A 160 16.23 -4.34 6.18
CA ILE A 160 16.18 -2.93 5.77
C ILE A 160 14.80 -2.61 5.17
N GLU A 161 14.09 -1.69 5.81
CA GLU A 161 12.85 -1.09 5.33
C GLU A 161 13.10 0.33 4.81
N PHE A 162 12.53 0.66 3.64
CA PHE A 162 12.66 2.00 3.04
C PHE A 162 11.33 2.51 2.49
N PHE A 163 11.07 3.81 2.65
CA PHE A 163 9.88 4.43 2.06
C PHE A 163 10.03 4.62 0.55
N ILE A 164 9.11 4.05 -0.22
CA ILE A 164 9.11 4.15 -1.69
C ILE A 164 8.11 5.14 -2.25
N HIS A 165 7.12 5.56 -1.46
CA HIS A 165 6.05 6.41 -1.96
C HIS A 165 5.43 7.30 -0.87
N GLY A 166 4.88 8.45 -1.27
CA GLY A 166 4.07 9.34 -0.42
C GLY A 166 4.83 10.54 0.15
N ALA A 167 4.26 11.24 1.12
CA ALA A 167 4.72 12.60 1.46
C ALA A 167 6.16 12.66 2.02
N LEU A 168 7.02 13.52 1.45
CA LEU A 168 8.34 13.86 2.03
C LEU A 168 8.25 14.96 3.10
N CYS A 169 9.15 14.88 4.08
CA CYS A 169 9.34 15.88 5.12
C CYS A 169 10.52 16.79 4.77
N VAL A 170 10.38 18.08 5.05
CA VAL A 170 11.45 19.08 4.85
C VAL A 170 12.56 18.99 5.92
N ALA A 171 12.24 18.43 7.08
CA ALA A 171 13.18 18.18 8.16
C ALA A 171 13.67 16.73 8.12
N TYR A 172 14.79 16.46 8.81
CA TYR A 172 15.29 15.10 9.02
C TYR A 172 14.23 14.20 9.66
N SER A 173 14.22 12.93 9.25
CA SER A 173 13.22 11.94 9.64
C SER A 173 13.20 11.80 11.18
N GLY A 174 12.04 12.05 11.81
CA GLY A 174 11.89 12.02 13.27
C GLY A 174 12.38 13.25 14.05
N GLN A 175 13.01 14.22 13.39
CA GLN A 175 13.68 15.37 14.04
C GLN A 175 12.98 16.71 13.73
N CYS A 176 11.64 16.69 13.59
CA CYS A 176 10.86 17.87 13.26
C CYS A 176 10.21 18.49 14.50
N TYR A 177 10.75 19.62 14.97
CA TYR A 177 10.29 20.32 16.18
C TYR A 177 9.46 21.59 15.92
N ILE A 178 9.31 22.01 14.65
CA ILE A 178 8.63 23.27 14.28
C ILE A 178 7.19 23.32 14.77
N SER A 179 6.47 22.19 14.70
CA SER A 179 5.07 22.10 15.15
C SER A 179 4.95 22.44 16.62
N HIS A 180 5.85 21.88 17.45
CA HIS A 180 5.81 22.08 18.89
C HIS A 180 6.24 23.52 19.23
N ALA A 181 7.32 24.00 18.62
CA ALA A 181 7.80 25.36 18.85
C ALA A 181 6.76 26.44 18.50
N GLN A 182 5.93 26.22 17.47
CA GLN A 182 4.95 27.22 17.03
C GLN A 182 3.58 27.08 17.69
N THR A 183 3.16 25.86 18.04
CA THR A 183 1.76 25.59 18.42
C THR A 183 1.59 24.77 19.69
N GLY A 184 2.69 24.29 20.29
CA GLY A 184 2.67 23.30 21.38
C GLY A 184 2.41 21.85 20.92
N ARG A 185 1.87 21.64 19.72
CA ARG A 185 1.54 20.32 19.16
C ARG A 185 2.80 19.58 18.69
N SER A 186 3.05 18.36 19.18
CA SER A 186 4.28 17.61 18.85
C SER A 186 4.07 16.57 17.76
N ALA A 187 4.80 16.70 16.64
CA ALA A 187 4.82 15.70 15.58
C ALA A 187 5.37 14.34 16.07
N ASN A 188 6.30 14.35 17.03
CA ASN A 188 6.86 13.15 17.66
C ASN A 188 5.92 12.49 18.69
N ARG A 189 4.80 13.15 19.01
CA ARG A 189 3.66 12.59 19.77
C ARG A 189 2.40 12.45 18.91
N GLY A 190 2.58 12.40 17.59
CA GLY A 190 1.50 12.13 16.64
C GLY A 190 0.55 13.29 16.33
N ASP A 191 0.91 14.51 16.74
CA ASP A 191 0.12 15.71 16.51
C ASP A 191 0.90 16.77 15.71
N CYS A 192 1.17 16.46 14.45
CA CYS A 192 1.85 17.38 13.53
C CYS A 192 0.88 18.45 13.01
N SER A 193 1.23 19.73 13.18
CA SER A 193 0.45 20.88 12.66
C SER A 193 0.53 21.06 11.15
N GLN A 194 1.44 20.35 10.49
CA GLN A 194 1.80 20.54 9.08
C GLN A 194 2.23 21.98 8.75
N ALA A 195 2.95 22.65 9.66
CA ALA A 195 3.50 23.98 9.44
C ALA A 195 4.26 24.12 8.10
N CYS A 196 4.99 23.08 7.68
CA CYS A 196 5.68 23.06 6.38
C CYS A 196 4.77 23.20 5.15
N ARG A 197 3.44 23.05 5.31
CA ARG A 197 2.44 23.20 4.25
C ARG A 197 1.75 24.57 4.26
N LEU A 198 2.05 25.44 5.23
CA LEU A 198 1.50 26.80 5.29
C LEU A 198 2.18 27.74 4.28
N PRO A 199 1.50 28.82 3.84
CA PRO A 199 2.12 29.86 3.02
C PRO A 199 3.04 30.75 3.88
N TYR A 200 4.18 31.13 3.32
CA TYR A 200 5.19 31.98 3.93
C TYR A 200 5.62 33.10 2.97
N THR A 201 6.04 34.23 3.54
CA THR A 201 6.66 35.34 2.81
C THR A 201 8.15 35.40 3.15
N LEU A 202 9.01 35.12 2.17
CA LEU A 202 10.46 35.20 2.29
C LEU A 202 10.92 36.64 2.07
N LYS A 203 11.70 37.16 3.01
CA LYS A 203 12.35 38.45 2.91
C LYS A 203 13.87 38.26 2.93
N ASP A 204 14.60 39.09 2.20
CA ASP A 204 16.06 39.15 2.30
C ASP A 204 16.53 39.95 3.53
N ASP A 205 17.85 40.09 3.67
CA ASP A 205 18.51 40.84 4.74
C ASP A 205 18.16 42.34 4.76
N GLN A 206 17.74 42.90 3.62
CA GLN A 206 17.28 44.27 3.47
C GLN A 206 15.75 44.41 3.67
N GLY A 207 15.05 43.31 3.98
CA GLY A 207 13.60 43.29 4.19
C GLY A 207 12.78 43.29 2.89
N ARG A 208 13.40 43.15 1.72
CA ARG A 208 12.71 43.07 0.42
C ARG A 208 12.07 41.70 0.26
N VAL A 209 10.87 41.66 -0.30
CA VAL A 209 10.14 40.40 -0.51
C VAL A 209 10.71 39.65 -1.70
N VAL A 210 11.30 38.48 -1.43
CA VAL A 210 11.83 37.55 -2.44
C VAL A 210 10.72 36.62 -2.94
N ALA A 211 9.88 36.14 -2.03
CA ALA A 211 8.71 35.32 -2.34
C ALA A 211 7.56 35.71 -1.42
N TYR A 212 6.36 35.87 -1.98
CA TYR A 212 5.17 36.30 -1.25
C TYR A 212 4.13 35.17 -1.21
N GLU A 213 3.68 34.80 -0.01
CA GLU A 213 2.65 33.78 0.24
C GLU A 213 2.86 32.48 -0.57
N LYS A 214 4.07 31.92 -0.47
CA LYS A 214 4.46 30.66 -1.12
C LYS A 214 4.61 29.54 -0.10
N HIS A 215 4.39 28.30 -0.51
CA HIS A 215 4.54 27.12 0.34
C HIS A 215 6.00 26.66 0.37
N LEU A 216 6.91 27.54 0.81
CA LEU A 216 8.37 27.42 0.66
C LEU A 216 8.98 26.19 1.33
N LEU A 217 8.28 25.59 2.30
CA LEU A 217 8.71 24.40 3.02
C LEU A 217 7.99 23.12 2.56
N SER A 218 7.11 23.22 1.57
CA SER A 218 6.30 22.12 1.07
C SER A 218 7.10 21.35 0.02
N MET A 219 7.41 20.10 0.31
CA MET A 219 8.07 19.19 -0.64
C MET A 219 7.06 18.45 -1.52
N LYS A 220 7.51 18.08 -2.73
CA LYS A 220 6.84 17.05 -3.56
C LYS A 220 6.81 15.71 -2.81
N ASP A 221 5.92 14.82 -3.23
CA ASP A 221 5.82 13.49 -2.66
C ASP A 221 6.92 12.58 -3.25
N ASN A 222 7.41 11.62 -2.45
CA ASN A 222 8.37 10.60 -2.86
C ASN A 222 7.73 9.66 -3.88
N ASP A 223 8.45 9.34 -4.94
CA ASP A 223 8.11 8.26 -5.87
C ASP A 223 9.39 7.53 -6.30
N GLN A 224 9.50 6.26 -5.89
CA GLN A 224 10.65 5.41 -6.18
C GLN A 224 10.35 4.34 -7.24
N THR A 225 9.29 4.50 -8.03
CA THR A 225 8.90 3.56 -9.10
C THR A 225 10.08 3.17 -9.98
N ALA A 226 10.88 4.15 -10.41
CA ALA A 226 12.04 3.93 -11.29
C ALA A 226 13.28 3.35 -10.60
N ASN A 227 13.29 3.23 -9.26
CA ASN A 227 14.47 2.88 -8.48
C ASN A 227 14.34 1.56 -7.71
N LEU A 228 13.24 0.80 -7.89
CA LEU A 228 12.98 -0.42 -7.12
C LEU A 228 14.09 -1.47 -7.26
N ALA A 229 14.55 -1.77 -8.48
CA ALA A 229 15.64 -2.71 -8.70
C ALA A 229 16.94 -2.27 -7.99
N ALA A 230 17.30 -0.98 -8.11
CA ALA A 230 18.48 -0.44 -7.44
C ALA A 230 18.36 -0.46 -5.91
N LEU A 231 17.16 -0.24 -5.35
CA LEU A 231 16.90 -0.37 -3.92
C LEU A 231 17.01 -1.82 -3.44
N ILE A 232 16.54 -2.79 -4.24
CA ILE A 232 16.72 -4.22 -3.96
C ILE A 232 18.22 -4.57 -3.91
N ASP A 233 18.99 -4.10 -4.89
CA ASP A 233 20.44 -4.32 -4.95
C ASP A 233 21.20 -3.63 -3.82
N ALA A 234 20.70 -2.48 -3.35
CA ALA A 234 21.21 -1.79 -2.18
C ALA A 234 20.88 -2.51 -0.85
N GLY A 235 20.06 -3.57 -0.88
CA GLY A 235 19.73 -4.39 0.30
C GLY A 235 18.37 -4.12 0.93
N VAL A 236 17.53 -3.26 0.34
CA VAL A 236 16.15 -3.06 0.82
C VAL A 236 15.35 -4.34 0.60
N ARG A 237 14.57 -4.75 1.62
CA ARG A 237 13.70 -5.92 1.56
C ARG A 237 12.25 -5.64 1.94
N SER A 238 11.99 -4.58 2.70
CA SER A 238 10.63 -4.08 2.94
C SER A 238 10.43 -2.71 2.30
N PHE A 239 9.46 -2.62 1.40
CA PHE A 239 9.14 -1.45 0.59
C PHE A 239 7.89 -0.79 1.14
N LYS A 240 8.06 0.31 1.88
CA LYS A 240 6.98 0.95 2.62
C LYS A 240 6.32 2.08 1.84
N ILE A 241 4.99 2.01 1.76
CA ILE A 241 4.16 3.11 1.27
C ILE A 241 3.80 4.04 2.44
N GLU A 242 4.00 5.35 2.32
CA GLU A 242 3.50 6.33 3.29
C GLU A 242 2.02 6.62 3.05
N GLY A 243 1.22 6.72 4.12
CA GLY A 243 -0.15 7.19 3.97
C GLY A 243 -1.19 6.68 4.97
N ARG A 244 -0.90 6.55 6.26
CA ARG A 244 -1.92 6.08 7.24
C ARG A 244 -3.19 6.93 7.32
N TYR A 245 -3.18 8.17 6.82
CA TYR A 245 -4.38 9.03 6.72
C TYR A 245 -5.06 8.99 5.34
N LYS A 246 -4.48 8.27 4.39
CA LYS A 246 -5.00 8.19 3.03
C LYS A 246 -6.23 7.28 3.00
N ASP A 247 -7.07 7.55 2.00
CA ASP A 247 -8.30 6.80 1.82
C ASP A 247 -8.06 5.47 1.12
N MET A 248 -9.14 4.68 1.03
CA MET A 248 -9.12 3.37 0.38
C MET A 248 -8.67 3.45 -1.08
N SER A 249 -9.09 4.46 -1.84
CA SER A 249 -8.73 4.61 -3.26
C SER A 249 -7.22 4.78 -3.42
N TYR A 250 -6.58 5.60 -2.58
CA TYR A 250 -5.13 5.74 -2.56
C TYR A 250 -4.43 4.42 -2.25
N VAL A 251 -4.85 3.72 -1.19
CA VAL A 251 -4.18 2.48 -0.76
C VAL A 251 -4.32 1.39 -1.81
N LYS A 252 -5.52 1.18 -2.37
CA LYS A 252 -5.75 0.23 -3.47
C LYS A 252 -4.83 0.51 -4.67
N ASN A 253 -4.82 1.76 -5.11
CA ASN A 253 -4.06 2.19 -6.28
C ASN A 253 -2.55 2.04 -6.11
N ILE A 254 -2.00 2.60 -5.03
CA ILE A 254 -0.55 2.62 -4.83
C ILE A 254 -0.04 1.21 -4.48
N THR A 255 -0.80 0.42 -3.72
CA THR A 255 -0.42 -0.98 -3.46
C THR A 255 -0.39 -1.77 -4.77
N ALA A 256 -1.44 -1.66 -5.60
CA ALA A 256 -1.49 -2.35 -6.89
C ALA A 256 -0.33 -1.93 -7.82
N HIS A 257 -0.02 -0.63 -7.89
CA HIS A 257 1.09 -0.11 -8.67
C HIS A 257 2.42 -0.78 -8.28
N TYR A 258 2.78 -0.71 -7.00
CA TYR A 258 4.07 -1.27 -6.55
C TYR A 258 4.07 -2.80 -6.54
N ARG A 259 2.93 -3.45 -6.34
CA ARG A 259 2.81 -4.91 -6.48
C ARG A 259 3.17 -5.36 -7.89
N GLN A 260 2.58 -4.72 -8.91
CA GLN A 260 2.89 -5.03 -10.31
C GLN A 260 4.37 -4.81 -10.63
N MET A 261 4.96 -3.71 -10.14
CA MET A 261 6.38 -3.45 -10.37
C MET A 261 7.31 -4.47 -9.69
N LEU A 262 7.01 -4.84 -8.43
CA LEU A 262 7.81 -5.82 -7.69
C LEU A 262 7.65 -7.23 -8.26
N ASP A 263 6.44 -7.62 -8.68
CA ASP A 263 6.22 -8.92 -9.32
C ASP A 263 6.96 -9.04 -10.64
N ALA A 264 6.98 -7.98 -11.47
CA ALA A 264 7.77 -7.97 -12.70
C ALA A 264 9.27 -8.17 -12.42
N ILE A 265 9.82 -7.55 -11.37
CA ILE A 265 11.23 -7.73 -10.98
C ILE A 265 11.48 -9.16 -10.46
N ILE A 266 10.56 -9.71 -9.65
CA ILE A 266 10.66 -11.08 -9.14
C ILE A 266 10.67 -12.09 -10.29
N GLU A 267 9.79 -11.92 -11.27
CA GLU A 267 9.70 -12.79 -12.44
C GLU A 267 10.92 -12.69 -13.35
N ASP A 268 11.45 -11.48 -13.58
CA ASP A 268 12.64 -11.25 -14.41
C ASP A 268 13.92 -11.85 -13.78
N ARG A 269 14.11 -11.69 -12.47
CA ARG A 269 15.34 -12.14 -11.82
C ARG A 269 15.35 -13.63 -11.44
N GLY A 270 14.20 -14.18 -11.03
CA GLY A 270 14.07 -15.58 -10.62
C GLY A 270 14.77 -15.99 -9.30
N ASP A 271 15.61 -15.15 -8.71
CA ASP A 271 16.27 -15.36 -7.41
C ASP A 271 15.49 -14.79 -6.22
N LEU A 272 14.36 -14.14 -6.49
CA LEU A 272 13.52 -13.45 -5.50
C LEU A 272 12.15 -14.11 -5.35
N ALA A 273 11.48 -13.85 -4.23
CA ALA A 273 10.12 -14.30 -3.96
C ALA A 273 9.30 -13.23 -3.23
N ARG A 274 7.97 -13.35 -3.28
CA ARG A 274 7.07 -12.56 -2.43
C ARG A 274 7.23 -12.94 -0.96
N ALA A 275 6.99 -12.00 -0.06
CA ALA A 275 7.02 -12.27 1.38
C ALA A 275 5.77 -13.01 1.86
N SER A 276 4.66 -12.92 1.11
CA SER A 276 3.37 -13.55 1.40
C SER A 276 2.80 -14.31 0.18
N ALA A 277 1.78 -15.14 0.40
CA ALA A 277 1.21 -16.06 -0.58
C ALA A 277 0.14 -15.41 -1.46
N GLY A 278 -0.11 -15.99 -2.63
CA GLY A 278 -1.14 -15.56 -3.56
C GLY A 278 -0.65 -14.59 -4.62
N ARG A 279 -1.34 -14.65 -5.77
CA ARG A 279 -1.24 -13.69 -6.86
C ARG A 279 -2.48 -12.81 -6.87
N THR A 280 -2.27 -11.54 -7.19
CA THR A 280 -3.35 -10.55 -7.26
C THR A 280 -3.66 -10.23 -8.71
N GLU A 281 -4.91 -10.41 -9.12
CA GLU A 281 -5.45 -9.85 -10.35
C GLU A 281 -6.09 -8.49 -10.03
N HIS A 282 -5.80 -7.48 -10.86
CA HIS A 282 -6.34 -6.13 -10.71
C HIS A 282 -7.32 -5.83 -11.84
N PHE A 283 -8.52 -5.35 -11.49
CA PHE A 283 -9.58 -4.99 -12.44
C PHE A 283 -9.57 -3.50 -12.80
N PHE A 284 -8.44 -2.83 -12.58
CA PHE A 284 -8.18 -1.45 -12.95
C PHE A 284 -6.69 -1.28 -13.26
N ILE A 285 -6.35 -0.20 -13.97
CA ILE A 285 -4.96 0.16 -14.24
C ILE A 285 -4.50 1.14 -13.14
N PRO A 286 -3.54 0.76 -12.28
CA PRO A 286 -3.02 1.65 -11.27
C PRO A 286 -2.15 2.76 -11.88
N SER A 287 -2.10 3.91 -11.21
CA SER A 287 -1.31 5.07 -11.64
C SER A 287 -1.01 5.97 -10.44
N THR A 288 0.27 6.24 -10.20
CA THR A 288 0.70 7.12 -9.09
C THR A 288 0.18 8.56 -9.25
N ASP A 289 -0.09 9.00 -10.49
CA ASP A 289 -0.59 10.34 -10.80
C ASP A 289 -2.11 10.53 -10.60
N LYS A 290 -2.88 9.45 -10.48
CA LYS A 290 -4.36 9.51 -10.37
C LYS A 290 -4.89 9.68 -8.95
N THR A 291 -4.01 9.63 -7.95
CA THR A 291 -4.39 9.80 -6.53
C THR A 291 -3.65 10.96 -5.90
N PHE A 292 -4.06 11.42 -4.72
CA PHE A 292 -3.48 12.62 -4.11
C PHE A 292 -1.96 12.52 -3.96
N HIS A 293 -1.24 13.41 -4.66
CA HIS A 293 0.17 13.74 -4.46
C HIS A 293 0.41 15.24 -4.70
N ARG A 294 1.62 15.75 -4.43
CA ARG A 294 1.99 17.17 -4.59
C ARG A 294 3.07 17.35 -5.66
N GLY A 295 2.90 16.67 -6.79
CA GLY A 295 4.03 16.33 -7.65
C GLY A 295 4.87 15.20 -7.05
N SER A 296 5.75 14.63 -7.85
CA SER A 296 6.60 13.50 -7.49
C SER A 296 8.08 13.87 -7.57
N THR A 297 8.91 13.18 -6.78
CA THR A 297 10.37 13.30 -6.81
C THR A 297 11.03 12.03 -6.28
N ASP A 298 12.20 11.71 -6.81
CA ASP A 298 13.10 10.64 -6.37
C ASP A 298 14.30 11.17 -5.55
N TYR A 299 14.21 12.42 -5.08
CA TYR A 299 15.28 13.33 -4.63
C TYR A 299 16.55 12.75 -3.99
N PHE A 300 16.48 11.74 -3.14
CA PHE A 300 17.63 11.32 -2.33
C PHE A 300 18.40 10.12 -2.87
N VAL A 301 17.71 9.15 -3.47
CA VAL A 301 18.24 7.81 -3.72
C VAL A 301 19.42 7.82 -4.70
N ASN A 302 19.31 8.59 -5.79
CA ASN A 302 20.36 8.72 -6.80
C ASN A 302 21.27 9.94 -6.59
N ALA A 303 20.66 11.13 -6.50
CA ALA A 303 21.37 12.40 -6.33
C ALA A 303 20.39 13.48 -5.91
N ARG A 304 20.86 14.44 -5.12
CA ARG A 304 20.09 15.64 -4.77
C ARG A 304 19.85 16.50 -6.02
N LYS A 305 18.59 16.90 -6.22
CA LYS A 305 18.09 17.73 -7.33
C LYS A 305 17.49 19.04 -6.79
N GLY A 306 17.41 20.07 -7.63
CA GLY A 306 16.84 21.37 -7.23
C GLY A 306 15.30 21.41 -7.19
N ASP A 307 14.63 20.69 -8.10
CA ASP A 307 13.17 20.76 -8.28
C ASP A 307 12.39 19.78 -7.37
N ILE A 308 12.42 20.07 -6.07
CA ILE A 308 11.87 19.21 -5.01
C ILE A 308 10.67 19.82 -4.29
N GLY A 309 10.38 21.08 -4.60
CA GLY A 309 9.37 21.89 -3.93
C GLY A 309 8.00 21.80 -4.59
N ALA A 310 6.96 21.73 -3.78
CA ALA A 310 5.58 22.00 -4.17
C ALA A 310 5.20 23.41 -3.69
N PHE A 311 5.95 24.42 -4.17
CA PHE A 311 5.91 25.79 -3.64
C PHE A 311 4.67 26.59 -4.04
N ASP A 312 4.03 26.21 -5.15
CA ASP A 312 2.84 26.90 -5.66
C ASP A 312 1.56 26.44 -4.97
N SER A 313 1.42 25.14 -4.69
CA SER A 313 0.28 24.63 -3.94
C SER A 313 0.61 23.29 -3.26
N PRO A 314 0.17 23.07 -2.01
CA PRO A 314 0.22 21.78 -1.34
C PRO A 314 -1.01 20.92 -1.64
N LYS A 315 -1.92 21.42 -2.50
CA LYS A 315 -3.13 20.72 -2.96
C LYS A 315 -2.78 19.78 -4.12
N PHE A 316 -3.62 18.77 -4.33
CA PHE A 316 -3.53 17.91 -5.50
C PHE A 316 -4.12 18.61 -6.72
N ILE A 317 -3.25 18.99 -7.65
CA ILE A 317 -3.59 19.64 -8.92
C ILE A 317 -4.06 18.60 -9.95
N GLY A 318 -3.57 17.37 -9.86
CA GLY A 318 -3.88 16.30 -10.81
C GLY A 318 -3.14 16.44 -12.14
N LEU A 319 -3.61 15.68 -13.13
CA LEU A 319 -2.99 15.58 -14.44
C LEU A 319 -3.48 16.69 -15.38
N PRO A 320 -2.59 17.32 -16.18
CA PRO A 320 -3.02 18.15 -17.29
C PRO A 320 -3.85 17.32 -18.28
N VAL A 321 -5.07 17.75 -18.58
CA VAL A 321 -5.97 17.04 -19.51
C VAL A 321 -6.34 17.87 -20.73
N GLY A 322 -5.94 19.14 -20.78
CA GLY A 322 -6.28 20.02 -21.89
C GLY A 322 -6.18 21.49 -21.52
N GLU A 323 -7.01 22.30 -22.18
CA GLU A 323 -7.08 23.74 -21.98
C GLU A 323 -8.50 24.28 -22.06
N VAL A 324 -8.72 25.42 -21.40
CA VAL A 324 -9.98 26.16 -21.48
C VAL A 324 -9.97 27.05 -22.71
N LEU A 325 -10.90 26.82 -23.64
CA LEU A 325 -11.07 27.66 -24.84
C LEU A 325 -11.86 28.93 -24.53
N LYS A 326 -12.95 28.77 -23.76
CA LYS A 326 -13.87 29.87 -23.44
C LYS A 326 -14.60 29.61 -22.12
N VAL A 327 -14.79 30.65 -21.34
CA VAL A 327 -15.69 30.64 -20.18
C VAL A 327 -16.98 31.37 -20.53
N GLY A 328 -18.10 30.63 -20.50
CA GLY A 328 -19.44 31.16 -20.67
C GLY A 328 -20.03 31.71 -19.37
N LYS A 329 -21.36 31.86 -19.34
CA LYS A 329 -22.08 32.32 -18.14
C LYS A 329 -22.03 31.27 -17.02
N ASP A 330 -22.20 30.01 -17.37
CA ASP A 330 -22.40 28.87 -16.46
C ASP A 330 -21.66 27.60 -16.92
N HIS A 331 -20.82 27.71 -17.96
CA HIS A 331 -20.08 26.59 -18.54
C HIS A 331 -18.70 27.00 -19.02
N LEU A 332 -17.88 26.00 -19.31
CA LEU A 332 -16.59 26.12 -19.96
C LEU A 332 -16.62 25.32 -21.27
N ASP A 333 -16.16 25.92 -22.36
CA ASP A 333 -15.80 25.17 -23.56
C ASP A 333 -14.30 24.83 -23.47
N VAL A 334 -13.96 23.56 -23.60
CA VAL A 334 -12.61 23.03 -23.38
C VAL A 334 -12.17 22.15 -24.54
N GLU A 335 -10.86 22.09 -24.76
CA GLU A 335 -10.22 21.13 -25.66
C GLU A 335 -9.31 20.24 -24.82
N VAL A 336 -9.42 18.91 -24.98
CA VAL A 336 -8.80 17.93 -24.08
C VAL A 336 -8.10 16.81 -24.84
N SER A 337 -7.02 16.28 -24.25
CA SER A 337 -6.31 15.10 -24.74
C SER A 337 -6.94 13.79 -24.26
N GLU A 338 -7.78 13.84 -23.23
CA GLU A 338 -8.47 12.68 -22.67
C GLU A 338 -9.98 12.92 -22.56
N PRO A 339 -10.83 11.89 -22.74
CA PRO A 339 -12.26 12.01 -22.55
C PRO A 339 -12.63 12.49 -21.14
N LEU A 340 -13.54 13.46 -21.06
CA LEU A 340 -14.14 13.93 -19.83
C LEU A 340 -15.48 13.25 -19.57
N THR A 341 -15.83 13.09 -18.29
CA THR A 341 -17.10 12.49 -17.86
C THR A 341 -17.79 13.27 -16.75
N ASN A 342 -19.10 13.07 -16.62
CA ASN A 342 -19.85 13.62 -15.49
C ASN A 342 -19.25 13.11 -14.19
N GLY A 343 -19.08 14.02 -13.23
CA GLY A 343 -18.43 13.75 -11.97
C GLY A 343 -16.91 13.88 -12.00
N ASP A 344 -16.26 14.31 -13.08
CA ASP A 344 -14.81 14.60 -13.03
C ASP A 344 -14.50 15.80 -12.11
N GLY A 345 -13.36 15.76 -11.46
CA GLY A 345 -12.81 16.87 -10.69
C GLY A 345 -11.82 17.61 -11.55
N LEU A 346 -12.14 18.85 -11.89
CA LEU A 346 -11.35 19.68 -12.79
C LEU A 346 -10.90 20.93 -12.07
N ASN A 347 -9.75 21.47 -12.47
CA ASN A 347 -9.25 22.71 -11.93
C ASN A 347 -8.38 23.49 -12.92
N VAL A 348 -8.28 24.77 -12.66
CA VAL A 348 -7.41 25.71 -13.37
C VAL A 348 -6.59 26.51 -12.35
N MET A 349 -5.35 26.84 -12.70
CA MET A 349 -4.49 27.64 -11.84
C MET A 349 -4.66 29.12 -12.16
N ILE A 350 -5.43 29.87 -11.36
CA ILE A 350 -5.67 31.31 -11.59
C ILE A 350 -4.71 32.11 -10.72
N LYS A 351 -3.75 32.78 -11.38
CA LYS A 351 -2.59 33.40 -10.73
C LYS A 351 -1.75 32.38 -9.96
N ARG A 352 -2.11 32.08 -8.71
CA ARG A 352 -1.42 31.18 -7.77
C ARG A 352 -2.40 30.33 -6.96
N GLU A 353 -3.68 30.37 -7.29
CA GLU A 353 -4.70 29.61 -6.61
C GLU A 353 -5.28 28.55 -7.54
N VAL A 354 -5.39 27.34 -7.00
CA VAL A 354 -6.07 26.23 -7.66
C VAL A 354 -7.56 26.44 -7.47
N VAL A 355 -8.26 26.81 -8.55
CA VAL A 355 -9.71 26.94 -8.60
C VAL A 355 -10.28 25.66 -9.18
N GLY A 356 -10.81 24.81 -8.31
CA GLY A 356 -11.38 23.50 -8.67
C GLY A 356 -12.89 23.49 -8.66
N PHE A 357 -13.48 22.61 -9.47
CA PHE A 357 -14.91 22.38 -9.56
C PHE A 357 -15.21 20.91 -9.91
N ARG A 358 -16.44 20.46 -9.64
CA ARG A 358 -16.93 19.15 -10.09
C ARG A 358 -17.68 19.35 -11.40
N ALA A 359 -17.35 18.58 -12.42
CA ALA A 359 -18.09 18.59 -13.69
C ALA A 359 -19.46 17.93 -13.47
N ASN A 360 -20.53 18.72 -13.36
CA ASN A 360 -21.88 18.19 -13.18
C ASN A 360 -22.44 17.62 -14.50
N THR A 361 -22.21 18.34 -15.60
CA THR A 361 -22.59 17.89 -16.95
C THR A 361 -21.45 18.12 -17.91
N VAL A 362 -21.14 17.10 -18.71
CA VAL A 362 -20.10 17.10 -19.73
C VAL A 362 -20.76 16.68 -21.05
N GLU A 363 -20.77 17.58 -22.02
CA GLU A 363 -21.33 17.35 -23.35
C GLU A 363 -20.21 17.40 -24.38
N LYS A 364 -20.10 16.36 -25.22
CA LYS A 364 -19.13 16.34 -26.32
C LYS A 364 -19.65 17.19 -27.47
N THR A 365 -18.93 18.26 -27.81
CA THR A 365 -19.31 19.22 -28.86
C THR A 365 -18.51 19.05 -30.16
N GLY A 366 -17.42 18.28 -30.12
CA GLY A 366 -16.60 17.95 -31.29
C GLY A 366 -15.55 16.89 -30.97
N GLU A 367 -14.62 16.66 -31.90
CA GLU A 367 -13.42 15.86 -31.63
C GLU A 367 -12.58 16.57 -30.56
N ASN A 368 -12.29 15.89 -29.45
CA ASN A 368 -11.56 16.42 -28.30
C ASN A 368 -12.14 17.69 -27.66
N ARG A 369 -13.39 18.06 -28.00
CA ARG A 369 -14.03 19.27 -27.51
C ARG A 369 -15.26 18.96 -26.69
N TYR A 370 -15.33 19.62 -25.54
CA TYR A 370 -16.40 19.43 -24.58
C TYR A 370 -16.93 20.77 -24.08
N ARG A 371 -18.22 20.80 -23.80
CA ARG A 371 -18.82 21.81 -22.94
C ARG A 371 -19.03 21.21 -21.56
N VAL A 372 -18.52 21.88 -20.54
CA VAL A 372 -18.55 21.42 -19.16
C VAL A 372 -19.32 22.42 -18.30
N TRP A 373 -20.37 21.95 -17.63
CA TRP A 373 -21.10 22.69 -16.61
C TRP A 373 -20.62 22.26 -15.22
N PRO A 374 -19.99 23.16 -14.47
CA PRO A 374 -19.66 22.93 -13.06
C PRO A 374 -20.92 22.69 -12.21
N ASN A 375 -20.78 21.96 -11.09
CA ASN A 375 -21.82 21.82 -10.08
C ASN A 375 -22.18 23.16 -9.41
N GLU A 376 -21.17 23.99 -9.23
CA GLU A 376 -21.25 25.39 -8.84
C GLU A 376 -20.22 26.11 -9.71
N MET A 377 -20.54 27.30 -10.20
CA MET A 377 -19.61 28.10 -11.03
C MET A 377 -18.79 29.04 -10.13
N PRO A 378 -17.54 28.71 -9.74
CA PRO A 378 -16.73 29.62 -8.97
C PRO A 378 -16.57 30.96 -9.68
N ALA A 379 -16.80 32.06 -8.96
CA ALA A 379 -16.72 33.42 -9.51
C ALA A 379 -15.36 33.71 -10.17
N ASP A 380 -14.29 33.10 -9.65
CA ASP A 380 -12.94 33.26 -10.20
C ASP A 380 -12.75 32.62 -11.57
N LEU A 381 -13.56 31.64 -11.98
CA LEU A 381 -13.45 31.05 -13.32
C LEU A 381 -13.68 32.07 -14.43
N HIS A 382 -14.43 33.15 -14.19
CA HIS A 382 -14.58 34.23 -15.16
C HIS A 382 -13.29 35.05 -15.39
N LYS A 383 -12.25 34.84 -14.56
CA LYS A 383 -10.92 35.44 -14.72
C LYS A 383 -9.97 34.58 -15.57
N VAL A 384 -10.40 33.36 -15.94
CA VAL A 384 -9.63 32.43 -16.78
C VAL A 384 -9.45 33.03 -18.17
N ARG A 385 -8.22 32.93 -18.70
CA ARG A 385 -7.92 33.34 -20.07
C ARG A 385 -8.04 32.14 -21.01
N PRO A 386 -8.37 32.35 -22.30
CA PRO A 386 -8.29 31.28 -23.29
C PRO A 386 -6.90 30.62 -23.30
N HIS A 387 -6.88 29.31 -23.59
CA HIS A 387 -5.69 28.45 -23.62
C HIS A 387 -5.00 28.26 -22.26
N GLN A 388 -5.73 28.49 -21.17
CA GLN A 388 -5.22 28.20 -19.84
C GLN A 388 -5.30 26.70 -19.56
N PRO A 389 -4.24 26.08 -18.99
CA PRO A 389 -4.23 24.64 -18.72
C PRO A 389 -5.36 24.21 -17.80
N LEU A 390 -6.05 23.15 -18.20
CA LEU A 390 -7.08 22.44 -17.45
C LEU A 390 -6.47 21.15 -16.90
N ASN A 391 -6.60 20.95 -15.59
CA ASN A 391 -6.12 19.75 -14.92
C ASN A 391 -7.29 18.93 -14.37
N ARG A 392 -7.15 17.60 -14.35
CA ARG A 392 -8.07 16.66 -13.73
C ARG A 392 -7.45 16.09 -12.46
N ASN A 393 -8.02 16.43 -11.31
CA ASN A 393 -7.62 15.93 -9.99
C ASN A 393 -8.59 14.89 -9.41
N LEU A 394 -9.65 14.56 -10.14
CA LEU A 394 -10.47 13.38 -9.86
C LEU A 394 -10.97 12.81 -11.19
N ASP A 395 -10.55 11.60 -11.52
CA ASP A 395 -11.11 10.79 -12.61
C ASP A 395 -12.29 10.00 -12.04
N HIS A 396 -13.51 10.37 -12.41
CA HIS A 396 -14.71 9.80 -11.80
C HIS A 396 -14.85 8.32 -12.08
N ASN A 397 -14.73 7.92 -13.35
CA ASN A 397 -14.89 6.53 -13.75
C ASN A 397 -13.83 5.64 -13.11
N TRP A 398 -12.58 6.10 -13.07
CA TRP A 398 -11.51 5.38 -12.41
C TRP A 398 -11.75 5.26 -10.90
N GLN A 399 -12.22 6.31 -10.24
CA GLN A 399 -12.58 6.25 -8.82
C GLN A 399 -13.75 5.30 -8.57
N GLN A 400 -14.78 5.29 -9.42
CA GLN A 400 -15.92 4.38 -9.31
C GLN A 400 -15.50 2.91 -9.45
N ALA A 401 -14.48 2.61 -10.26
CA ALA A 401 -13.93 1.26 -10.37
C ALA A 401 -13.31 0.80 -9.03
N LEU A 402 -12.67 1.69 -8.28
CA LEU A 402 -12.07 1.39 -6.98
C LEU A 402 -13.07 1.24 -5.82
N LEU A 403 -14.27 1.81 -5.96
CA LEU A 403 -15.35 1.64 -4.98
C LEU A 403 -16.03 0.26 -5.06
N LYS A 404 -15.85 -0.44 -6.18
CA LYS A 404 -16.31 -1.83 -6.38
C LYS A 404 -15.16 -2.80 -6.12
N THR A 405 -15.44 -4.10 -6.22
CA THR A 405 -14.40 -5.13 -6.28
C THR A 405 -13.43 -4.80 -7.41
N SER A 406 -12.20 -4.45 -7.04
CA SER A 406 -11.16 -3.88 -7.91
C SER A 406 -9.93 -4.78 -7.99
N SER A 407 -9.87 -5.83 -7.17
CA SER A 407 -8.88 -6.89 -7.26
C SER A 407 -9.45 -8.20 -6.73
N GLU A 408 -8.76 -9.28 -7.06
CA GLU A 408 -8.93 -10.58 -6.43
C GLU A 408 -7.54 -11.17 -6.15
N ARG A 409 -7.32 -11.67 -4.93
CA ARG A 409 -6.07 -12.33 -4.55
C ARG A 409 -6.34 -13.79 -4.27
N ARG A 410 -5.63 -14.69 -4.95
CA ARG A 410 -5.81 -16.13 -4.82
C ARG A 410 -4.48 -16.86 -4.70
N ILE A 411 -4.47 -17.94 -3.93
CA ILE A 411 -3.32 -18.78 -3.64
C ILE A 411 -3.29 -19.95 -4.62
N ALA A 412 -2.13 -20.19 -5.22
CA ALA A 412 -1.96 -21.32 -6.12
C ALA A 412 -1.90 -22.63 -5.34
N VAL A 413 -2.62 -23.66 -5.79
CA VAL A 413 -2.53 -25.02 -5.26
C VAL A 413 -2.25 -26.03 -6.36
N ASP A 414 -1.30 -26.92 -6.13
CA ASP A 414 -1.09 -28.11 -6.95
C ASP A 414 -1.94 -29.25 -6.39
N VAL A 415 -2.71 -29.88 -7.26
CA VAL A 415 -3.75 -30.85 -6.90
C VAL A 415 -3.37 -32.22 -7.42
N THR A 416 -3.23 -33.19 -6.52
CA THR A 416 -2.99 -34.59 -6.87
C THR A 416 -4.16 -35.44 -6.38
N LEU A 417 -4.87 -36.07 -7.31
CA LEU A 417 -5.87 -37.08 -7.01
C LEU A 417 -5.29 -38.45 -7.33
N SER A 418 -5.23 -39.34 -6.35
CA SER A 418 -4.83 -40.74 -6.50
C SER A 418 -5.87 -41.67 -5.87
N GLY A 419 -5.75 -42.98 -6.06
CA GLY A 419 -6.69 -43.94 -5.48
C GLY A 419 -6.90 -45.20 -6.31
N TRP A 420 -7.88 -45.99 -5.88
CA TRP A 420 -8.34 -47.24 -6.50
C TRP A 420 -9.85 -47.45 -6.23
N GLN A 421 -10.39 -48.61 -6.58
CA GLN A 421 -11.83 -48.89 -6.52
C GLN A 421 -12.48 -48.73 -5.14
N GLU A 422 -11.70 -48.72 -4.05
CA GLU A 422 -12.24 -48.66 -2.68
C GLU A 422 -11.90 -47.33 -1.96
N GLN A 423 -11.02 -46.51 -2.53
CA GLN A 423 -10.54 -45.31 -1.86
C GLN A 423 -10.01 -44.26 -2.85
N LEU A 424 -10.33 -43.00 -2.60
CA LEU A 424 -9.73 -41.83 -3.25
C LEU A 424 -8.88 -41.06 -2.25
N VAL A 425 -7.78 -40.49 -2.72
CA VAL A 425 -6.88 -39.65 -1.94
C VAL A 425 -6.66 -38.35 -2.72
N LEU A 426 -7.04 -37.23 -2.12
CA LEU A 426 -6.82 -35.90 -2.67
C LEU A 426 -5.81 -35.16 -1.80
N THR A 427 -4.68 -34.83 -2.42
CA THR A 427 -3.65 -33.97 -1.83
C THR A 427 -3.66 -32.63 -2.53
N MET A 428 -3.71 -31.54 -1.77
CA MET A 428 -3.53 -30.18 -2.26
C MET A 428 -2.31 -29.55 -1.59
N THR A 429 -1.38 -29.04 -2.39
CA THR A 429 -0.15 -28.38 -1.93
C THR A 429 -0.17 -26.93 -2.36
N CYS A 430 -0.16 -26.01 -1.41
CA CYS A 430 -0.09 -24.56 -1.66
C CYS A 430 1.28 -24.14 -2.19
N GLU A 431 1.35 -22.96 -2.83
CA GLU A 431 2.59 -22.40 -3.37
C GLU A 431 3.66 -22.08 -2.31
N ASP A 432 3.28 -22.05 -1.04
CA ASP A 432 4.18 -21.92 0.13
C ASP A 432 4.65 -23.27 0.70
N GLY A 433 4.24 -24.39 0.07
CA GLY A 433 4.65 -25.76 0.42
C GLY A 433 3.75 -26.46 1.43
N VAL A 434 2.73 -25.78 1.99
CA VAL A 434 1.78 -26.42 2.92
C VAL A 434 0.92 -27.42 2.15
N SER A 435 0.84 -28.66 2.65
CA SER A 435 0.07 -29.73 2.01
C SER A 435 -1.01 -30.28 2.95
N VAL A 436 -2.20 -30.47 2.40
CA VAL A 436 -3.33 -31.13 3.06
C VAL A 436 -3.71 -32.36 2.24
N THR A 437 -4.00 -33.47 2.91
CA THR A 437 -4.44 -34.71 2.27
C THR A 437 -5.68 -35.22 2.97
N HIS A 438 -6.73 -35.49 2.19
CA HIS A 438 -7.92 -36.20 2.67
C HIS A 438 -8.17 -37.46 1.86
N THR A 439 -8.72 -38.46 2.52
CA THR A 439 -9.11 -39.73 1.94
C THR A 439 -10.62 -39.87 1.96
N LEU A 440 -11.18 -40.46 0.91
CA LEU A 440 -12.59 -40.82 0.83
C LEU A 440 -12.72 -42.30 0.50
N ASP A 441 -13.25 -43.05 1.46
CA ASP A 441 -13.57 -44.47 1.27
C ASP A 441 -14.91 -44.61 0.53
N GLY A 442 -14.99 -45.58 -0.38
CA GLY A 442 -16.22 -45.87 -1.12
C GLY A 442 -16.01 -46.85 -2.26
N GLU A 443 -17.08 -47.38 -2.82
CA GLU A 443 -17.00 -48.30 -3.96
C GLU A 443 -17.15 -47.53 -5.28
N PHE A 444 -16.07 -47.48 -6.06
CA PHE A 444 -16.00 -46.78 -7.33
C PHE A 444 -15.84 -47.79 -8.47
N ALA A 445 -16.90 -47.91 -9.29
CA ALA A 445 -16.88 -48.80 -10.45
C ALA A 445 -15.96 -48.26 -11.55
N GLU A 446 -15.39 -49.16 -12.36
CA GLU A 446 -14.69 -48.76 -13.58
C GLU A 446 -15.64 -48.06 -14.56
N ALA A 447 -15.15 -47.01 -15.19
CA ALA A 447 -15.94 -46.22 -16.10
C ALA A 447 -15.96 -46.83 -17.51
N ASN A 448 -17.17 -46.95 -18.09
CA ASN A 448 -17.36 -47.41 -19.47
C ASN A 448 -16.67 -46.50 -20.54
N GLN A 449 -16.36 -45.25 -20.19
CA GLN A 449 -15.68 -44.29 -21.07
C GLN A 449 -14.47 -43.71 -20.34
N ALA A 450 -13.31 -44.37 -20.48
CA ALA A 450 -12.12 -44.08 -19.69
C ALA A 450 -11.63 -42.62 -19.79
N GLU A 451 -11.45 -42.11 -21.00
CA GLU A 451 -10.97 -40.72 -21.21
C GLU A 451 -11.92 -39.68 -20.62
N LYS A 452 -13.23 -39.87 -20.80
CA LYS A 452 -14.25 -38.97 -20.27
C LYS A 452 -14.29 -39.00 -18.74
N ALA A 453 -14.08 -40.16 -18.13
CA ALA A 453 -14.03 -40.29 -16.68
C ALA A 453 -12.82 -39.57 -16.09
N LEU A 454 -11.63 -39.78 -16.65
CA LEU A 454 -10.42 -39.07 -16.22
C LEU A 454 -10.54 -37.55 -16.41
N ALA A 455 -11.12 -37.10 -17.53
CA ALA A 455 -11.40 -35.68 -17.76
C ALA A 455 -12.39 -35.11 -16.72
N ASN A 456 -13.47 -35.83 -16.40
CA ASN A 456 -14.43 -35.43 -15.37
C ASN A 456 -13.79 -35.36 -13.98
N LEU A 457 -12.90 -36.29 -13.64
CA LEU A 457 -12.16 -36.27 -12.37
C LEU A 457 -11.27 -35.03 -12.30
N ARG A 458 -10.50 -34.78 -13.35
CA ARG A 458 -9.62 -33.60 -13.47
C ARG A 458 -10.42 -32.30 -13.35
N ASP A 459 -11.48 -32.13 -14.14
CA ASP A 459 -12.36 -30.96 -14.08
C ASP A 459 -13.04 -30.84 -12.73
N GLY A 460 -13.39 -31.98 -12.13
CA GLY A 460 -13.96 -32.09 -10.80
C GLY A 460 -13.03 -31.47 -9.78
N VAL A 461 -11.79 -31.94 -9.64
CA VAL A 461 -10.85 -31.46 -8.63
C VAL A 461 -10.32 -30.05 -8.89
N THR A 462 -10.38 -29.57 -10.14
CA THR A 462 -9.98 -28.21 -10.53
C THR A 462 -10.96 -27.12 -10.05
N LYS A 463 -12.24 -27.45 -9.87
CA LYS A 463 -13.32 -26.49 -9.55
C LYS A 463 -13.31 -26.06 -8.07
N LEU A 464 -12.38 -25.19 -7.71
CA LEU A 464 -12.24 -24.64 -6.35
C LEU A 464 -13.24 -23.50 -6.02
N GLY A 465 -14.11 -23.12 -6.96
CA GLY A 465 -15.24 -22.22 -6.71
C GLY A 465 -14.82 -20.82 -6.23
N GLN A 466 -15.53 -20.31 -5.23
CA GLN A 466 -15.32 -19.00 -4.59
C GLN A 466 -14.29 -19.04 -3.45
N THR A 467 -13.52 -20.12 -3.33
CA THR A 467 -12.43 -20.16 -2.35
C THR A 467 -11.31 -19.21 -2.75
N ILE A 468 -10.43 -18.89 -1.81
CA ILE A 468 -9.21 -18.11 -2.06
C ILE A 468 -8.15 -18.89 -2.86
N TYR A 469 -8.43 -20.11 -3.32
CA TYR A 469 -7.47 -20.98 -4.00
C TYR A 469 -7.78 -21.09 -5.48
N TYR A 470 -6.77 -21.26 -6.32
CA TYR A 470 -6.91 -21.67 -7.71
C TYR A 470 -5.96 -22.84 -8.02
N ALA A 471 -6.40 -23.78 -8.85
CA ALA A 471 -5.57 -24.91 -9.23
C ALA A 471 -4.50 -24.46 -10.23
N ARG A 472 -3.22 -24.71 -9.91
CA ARG A 472 -2.06 -24.41 -10.77
C ARG A 472 -1.67 -25.62 -11.59
N GLU A 473 -1.38 -26.73 -10.92
CA GLU A 473 -1.12 -28.03 -11.56
C GLU A 473 -2.15 -29.05 -11.07
N VAL A 474 -2.60 -29.95 -11.97
CA VAL A 474 -3.57 -31.01 -11.63
C VAL A 474 -3.11 -32.34 -12.19
N GLN A 475 -2.86 -33.30 -11.31
CA GLN A 475 -2.47 -34.66 -11.62
C GLN A 475 -3.55 -35.65 -11.16
N VAL A 476 -3.92 -36.58 -12.03
CA VAL A 476 -4.89 -37.65 -11.74
C VAL A 476 -4.17 -38.98 -11.95
N ASN A 477 -3.80 -39.61 -10.83
CA ASN A 477 -2.97 -40.81 -10.74
C ASN A 477 -3.79 -41.99 -10.22
N LEU A 478 -4.87 -42.33 -10.92
CA LEU A 478 -5.73 -43.47 -10.59
C LEU A 478 -6.36 -44.08 -11.85
N PRO A 479 -6.91 -45.32 -11.79
CA PRO A 479 -7.64 -45.92 -12.90
C PRO A 479 -8.85 -45.08 -13.34
N PRO A 480 -9.42 -45.30 -14.54
CA PRO A 480 -10.62 -44.59 -14.97
C PRO A 480 -11.85 -45.05 -14.17
N LEU A 481 -12.09 -44.42 -13.02
CA LEU A 481 -13.21 -44.74 -12.12
C LEU A 481 -14.39 -43.77 -12.34
N PHE A 482 -15.60 -44.29 -12.19
CA PHE A 482 -16.80 -43.46 -12.09
C PHE A 482 -16.94 -42.95 -10.66
N VAL A 483 -16.70 -41.65 -10.47
CA VAL A 483 -16.88 -40.98 -9.18
C VAL A 483 -18.02 -39.96 -9.30
N PRO A 484 -19.08 -40.09 -8.49
CA PRO A 484 -20.13 -39.07 -8.41
C PRO A 484 -19.58 -37.68 -8.08
N ASN A 485 -20.07 -36.65 -8.78
CA ASN A 485 -19.66 -35.26 -8.55
C ASN A 485 -19.89 -34.79 -7.10
N SER A 486 -20.90 -35.33 -6.41
CA SER A 486 -21.15 -35.02 -4.99
C SER A 486 -19.99 -35.42 -4.09
N LEU A 487 -19.36 -36.57 -4.36
CA LEU A 487 -18.22 -37.09 -3.61
C LEU A 487 -16.94 -36.30 -3.91
N LEU A 488 -16.71 -35.94 -5.17
CA LEU A 488 -15.61 -35.02 -5.53
C LEU A 488 -15.79 -33.65 -4.87
N ASN A 489 -17.02 -33.13 -4.82
CA ASN A 489 -17.31 -31.86 -4.16
C ASN A 489 -17.12 -31.93 -2.64
N GLN A 490 -17.38 -33.08 -2.01
CA GLN A 490 -17.08 -33.31 -0.59
C GLN A 490 -15.57 -33.28 -0.36
N LEU A 491 -14.82 -34.09 -1.11
CA LEU A 491 -13.38 -34.23 -0.95
C LEU A 491 -12.63 -32.89 -1.16
N ARG A 492 -13.10 -32.04 -2.09
CA ARG A 492 -12.57 -30.67 -2.26
C ARG A 492 -12.87 -29.76 -1.07
N ARG A 493 -14.10 -29.81 -0.53
CA ARG A 493 -14.51 -28.95 0.60
C ARG A 493 -13.71 -29.26 1.85
N GLU A 494 -13.49 -30.55 2.12
CA GLU A 494 -12.66 -30.99 3.24
C GLU A 494 -11.21 -30.51 3.10
N ASN A 495 -10.63 -30.54 1.90
CA ASN A 495 -9.26 -30.07 1.64
C ASN A 495 -9.08 -28.54 1.69
N CYS A 496 -10.07 -27.76 1.25
CA CYS A 496 -9.96 -26.29 1.21
C CYS A 496 -10.34 -25.61 2.54
N GLY A 497 -10.86 -26.36 3.51
CA GLY A 497 -11.58 -25.83 4.67
C GLY A 497 -12.90 -25.19 4.26
N ASP A 498 -13.91 -25.22 5.14
CA ASP A 498 -15.17 -24.54 4.87
C ASP A 498 -14.90 -23.06 4.59
N ALA A 499 -15.23 -22.63 3.36
CA ALA A 499 -15.37 -21.23 3.01
C ALA A 499 -16.63 -20.69 3.69
N GLY A 500 -16.53 -20.48 5.00
CA GLY A 500 -17.51 -19.79 5.84
C GLY A 500 -16.90 -18.53 6.43
#